data_AF-A0A9E7L0D5-F1
#
_entry.id   AF-A0A9E7L0D5-F1
#
_cell.length_a   1.000
_cell.length_b   1.000
_cell.length_c   1.000
_cell.angle_alpha   90.00
_cell.angle_beta   90.00
_cell.angle_gamma   90.00
#
_symmetry.space_group_name_H-M   'P 1'
#
loop_
_entity.id
_entity.type
_entity.pdbx_description
1 polymer ?
#
loop_
_entity_poly.entity_id
_entity_poly.type
_entity_poly.pdbx_seq_one_letter_code
_entity_poly.pdbx_strand_id
1 'polypeptide(L)'
;MARRTPSLLRHLFRDAAGIVSPRSPRGRAEARRFVTYMPRPGDGAPRRVTLIPGDGIGPLVTGAVQQVMEAMHAPVYFEAYEVHGDMTTVPAEVIESIRRNKVCLKGGLRTPVGGGVSSLNVQLRKELDLYASLVHCFNLQGLPTRHERVDIVVIRENTEGEYSGLEHEVVPGVVESLKVITKFCSERIAKYAFSIP
;
A
#
# COMPACT_ATOMS: atom_id res chain seq x y z
N MET A 1 50.75 -42.70 -6.04
CA MET A 1 50.11 -43.99 -5.70
C MET A 1 48.65 -43.71 -5.36
N ALA A 2 47.71 -44.14 -6.21
CA ALA A 2 46.64 -45.11 -5.88
C ALA A 2 45.63 -44.57 -4.83
N ARG A 3 44.32 -44.40 -5.08
CA ARG A 3 43.38 -45.01 -6.03
C ARG A 3 42.14 -44.11 -6.19
N ARG A 4 41.57 -44.17 -7.39
CA ARG A 4 40.25 -43.67 -7.79
C ARG A 4 39.14 -44.53 -7.16
N THR A 5 38.02 -43.95 -6.71
CA THR A 5 36.64 -44.24 -7.19
C THR A 5 35.60 -43.29 -6.55
N PRO A 6 34.77 -42.58 -7.32
CA PRO A 6 33.47 -42.10 -6.86
C PRO A 6 32.34 -42.85 -7.61
N SER A 7 31.45 -43.53 -6.90
CA SER A 7 30.39 -44.35 -7.50
C SER A 7 29.00 -44.15 -6.88
N LEU A 8 28.60 -42.90 -6.63
CA LEU A 8 27.23 -42.59 -6.16
C LEU A 8 26.57 -41.39 -6.88
N LEU A 9 27.01 -41.07 -8.10
CA LEU A 9 26.41 -40.02 -8.96
C LEU A 9 26.29 -40.48 -10.42
N ARG A 10 25.74 -41.68 -10.66
CA ARG A 10 25.43 -42.18 -12.01
C ARG A 10 23.94 -42.49 -12.26
N HIS A 11 23.05 -42.07 -11.37
CA HIS A 11 21.60 -42.34 -11.50
C HIS A 11 20.71 -41.09 -11.60
N LEU A 12 21.26 -39.89 -11.88
CA LEU A 12 20.45 -38.67 -11.99
C LEU A 12 20.50 -37.95 -13.35
N PHE A 13 21.22 -38.48 -14.35
CA PHE A 13 21.26 -37.88 -15.70
C PHE A 13 21.31 -38.94 -16.81
N ARG A 14 20.34 -39.85 -16.80
CA ARG A 14 20.10 -40.75 -17.93
C ARG A 14 18.60 -40.87 -18.14
N ASP A 15 18.05 -39.85 -18.77
CA ASP A 15 16.84 -39.92 -19.62
C ASP A 15 16.72 -38.59 -20.37
N ALA A 16 17.68 -38.37 -21.27
CA ALA A 16 17.61 -37.37 -22.31
C ALA A 16 18.01 -38.04 -23.62
N ALA A 17 17.06 -38.73 -24.26
CA ALA A 17 17.01 -38.94 -25.71
C ALA A 17 15.75 -39.72 -26.13
N GLY A 18 14.89 -39.06 -26.90
CA GLY A 18 14.05 -39.71 -27.90
C GLY A 18 12.63 -40.07 -27.47
N ILE A 19 11.66 -39.25 -27.88
CA ILE A 19 10.48 -39.64 -28.69
C ILE A 19 9.91 -38.33 -29.27
N VAL A 20 10.06 -38.16 -30.58
CA VAL A 20 9.35 -37.17 -31.39
C VAL A 20 8.09 -37.86 -31.92
N SER A 21 6.91 -37.29 -31.68
CA SER A 21 5.63 -37.71 -32.29
C SER A 21 4.62 -36.54 -32.25
N PRO A 22 3.59 -36.50 -33.13
CA PRO A 22 3.40 -35.44 -34.10
C PRO A 22 2.52 -34.28 -33.56
N ARG A 23 2.69 -33.11 -34.16
CA ARG A 23 1.83 -31.93 -33.92
C ARG A 23 0.38 -32.27 -34.27
N SER A 24 -0.52 -32.10 -33.31
CA SER A 24 -1.96 -31.96 -33.56
C SER A 24 -2.42 -30.59 -33.04
N PRO A 25 -3.27 -29.84 -33.78
CA PRO A 25 -3.70 -28.52 -33.37
C PRO A 25 -4.90 -28.68 -32.43
N ARG A 26 -4.75 -28.34 -31.14
CA ARG A 26 -5.88 -28.37 -30.21
C ARG A 26 -5.90 -27.13 -29.33
N GLY A 27 -6.95 -26.34 -29.57
CA GLY A 27 -7.74 -25.67 -28.54
C GLY A 27 -7.03 -24.59 -27.74
N ARG A 28 -7.38 -23.35 -28.02
CA ARG A 28 -7.27 -22.24 -27.06
C ARG A 28 -7.96 -22.71 -25.78
N ALA A 29 -7.19 -23.13 -24.78
CA ALA A 29 -7.73 -23.52 -23.49
C ALA A 29 -8.40 -22.26 -22.94
N GLU A 30 -9.73 -22.27 -22.88
CA GLU A 30 -10.47 -21.31 -22.09
C GLU A 30 -9.89 -21.37 -20.68
N ALA A 31 -9.28 -20.27 -20.25
CA ALA A 31 -8.86 -20.11 -18.88
C ALA A 31 -10.12 -20.22 -18.02
N ARG A 32 -10.38 -21.42 -17.49
CA ARG A 32 -11.36 -21.63 -16.43
C ARG A 32 -10.97 -20.68 -15.32
N ARG A 33 -11.76 -19.60 -15.17
CA ARG A 33 -11.68 -18.72 -14.00
C ARG A 33 -12.09 -19.57 -12.81
N PHE A 34 -11.10 -20.20 -12.17
CA PHE A 34 -11.29 -20.72 -10.84
C PHE A 34 -11.49 -19.49 -9.95
N VAL A 35 -12.74 -19.25 -9.55
CA VAL A 35 -13.00 -18.46 -8.36
C VAL A 35 -12.52 -19.35 -7.21
N THR A 36 -11.23 -19.28 -6.92
CA THR A 36 -10.68 -19.88 -5.72
C THR A 36 -11.42 -19.18 -4.58
N TYR A 37 -12.29 -19.92 -3.89
CA TYR A 37 -12.86 -19.48 -2.63
C TYR A 37 -11.68 -19.19 -1.70
N MET A 38 -11.24 -17.94 -1.65
CA MET A 38 -10.25 -17.53 -0.67
C MET A 38 -10.92 -17.72 0.68
N PRO A 39 -10.32 -18.50 1.59
CA PRO A 39 -10.83 -18.59 2.95
C PRO A 39 -10.94 -17.15 3.48
N ARG A 40 -12.10 -16.85 4.09
CA ARG A 40 -12.40 -15.50 4.59
C ARG A 40 -11.25 -15.04 5.48
N PRO A 41 -10.55 -13.94 5.15
CA PRO A 41 -9.54 -13.40 6.03
C PRO A 41 -10.18 -13.02 7.37
N GLY A 42 -9.66 -13.55 8.47
CA GLY A 42 -10.09 -13.21 9.83
C GLY A 42 -11.14 -14.14 10.44
N ASP A 43 -11.68 -13.70 11.58
CA ASP A 43 -12.70 -14.39 12.39
C ASP A 43 -14.10 -14.38 11.76
N GLY A 44 -14.26 -13.78 10.58
CA GLY A 44 -15.54 -13.64 9.89
C GLY A 44 -16.50 -12.64 10.56
N ALA A 45 -16.09 -12.03 11.67
CA ALA A 45 -16.86 -11.00 12.36
C ALA A 45 -16.91 -9.74 11.49
N PRO A 46 -18.10 -9.14 11.31
CA PRO A 46 -18.20 -7.93 10.52
C PRO A 46 -17.44 -6.76 11.14
N ARG A 47 -16.60 -6.09 10.34
CA ARG A 47 -15.80 -4.95 10.79
C ARG A 47 -16.25 -3.66 10.13
N ARG A 48 -16.41 -2.61 10.95
CA ARG A 48 -16.68 -1.26 10.45
C ARG A 48 -15.37 -0.64 9.98
N VAL A 49 -15.39 -0.03 8.81
CA VAL A 49 -14.25 0.68 8.21
C VAL A 49 -14.74 2.07 7.83
N THR A 50 -14.04 3.10 8.30
CA THR A 50 -14.33 4.47 7.86
C THR A 50 -13.94 4.62 6.40
N LEU A 51 -14.82 5.20 5.58
CA LEU A 51 -14.57 5.44 4.16
C LEU A 51 -14.57 6.94 3.89
N ILE A 52 -13.52 7.43 3.26
CA ILE A 52 -13.45 8.80 2.73
C ILE A 52 -13.29 8.69 1.21
N PRO A 53 -14.33 8.91 0.39
CA PRO A 53 -14.22 8.82 -1.07
C PRO A 53 -13.14 9.75 -1.64
N GLY A 54 -13.00 10.94 -1.07
CA GLY A 54 -12.02 11.95 -1.47
C GLY A 54 -12.38 12.65 -2.78
N ASP A 55 -11.39 13.28 -3.40
CA ASP A 55 -11.56 14.16 -4.55
C ASP A 55 -11.09 13.52 -5.88
N GLY A 56 -11.45 14.17 -6.98
CA GLY A 56 -10.99 13.79 -8.32
C GLY A 56 -11.43 12.39 -8.70
N ILE A 57 -10.46 11.49 -8.95
CA ILE A 57 -10.75 10.08 -9.25
C ILE A 57 -11.09 9.24 -8.01
N GLY A 58 -10.94 9.81 -6.81
CA GLY A 58 -11.14 9.13 -5.52
C GLY A 58 -12.44 8.34 -5.45
N PRO A 59 -13.61 8.97 -5.66
CA PRO A 59 -14.92 8.31 -5.57
C PRO A 59 -15.08 7.13 -6.53
N LEU A 60 -14.47 7.20 -7.72
CA LEU A 60 -14.51 6.11 -8.70
C LEU A 60 -13.71 4.89 -8.21
N VAL A 61 -12.52 5.13 -7.66
CA VAL A 61 -11.64 4.05 -7.16
C VAL A 61 -12.21 3.44 -5.88
N THR A 62 -12.68 4.26 -4.93
CA THR A 62 -13.29 3.75 -3.70
C THR A 62 -14.60 3.01 -3.97
N GLY A 63 -15.40 3.49 -4.93
CA GLY A 63 -16.61 2.80 -5.38
C GLY A 63 -16.31 1.43 -5.98
N ALA A 64 -15.25 1.31 -6.80
CA ALA A 64 -14.79 0.03 -7.32
C ALA A 64 -14.36 -0.94 -6.19
N VAL A 65 -13.69 -0.43 -5.14
CA VAL A 65 -13.34 -1.25 -3.97
C VAL A 65 -14.60 -1.75 -3.26
N GLN A 66 -15.61 -0.90 -3.06
CA GLN A 66 -16.87 -1.31 -2.43
C GLN A 66 -17.56 -2.43 -3.22
N GLN A 67 -17.66 -2.29 -4.56
CA GLN A 67 -18.25 -3.30 -5.43
C GLN A 67 -17.52 -4.65 -5.34
N VAL A 68 -16.19 -4.64 -5.33
CA VAL A 68 -15.39 -5.86 -5.22
C VAL A 68 -15.57 -6.50 -3.84
N MET A 69 -15.58 -5.72 -2.76
CA MET A 69 -15.80 -6.22 -1.40
C MET A 69 -17.19 -6.84 -1.22
N GLU A 70 -18.21 -6.21 -1.79
CA GLU A 70 -19.58 -6.72 -1.79
C GLU A 70 -19.70 -8.03 -2.59
N ALA A 71 -19.12 -8.09 -3.80
CA ALA A 71 -19.12 -9.28 -4.63
C ALA A 71 -18.38 -10.47 -3.99
N MET A 72 -17.36 -10.18 -3.15
CA MET A 72 -16.65 -11.20 -2.37
C MET A 72 -17.38 -11.59 -1.07
N HIS A 73 -18.51 -10.94 -0.75
CA HIS A 73 -19.17 -11.04 0.55
C HIS A 73 -18.20 -10.85 1.72
N ALA A 74 -17.29 -9.88 1.59
CA ALA A 74 -16.34 -9.55 2.64
C ALA A 74 -17.09 -9.04 3.88
N PRO A 75 -16.70 -9.44 5.10
CA PRO A 75 -17.35 -9.01 6.34
C PRO A 75 -16.92 -7.58 6.72
N VAL A 76 -17.14 -6.62 5.81
CA VAL A 76 -16.73 -5.21 5.94
C VAL A 76 -17.92 -4.30 5.70
N TYR A 77 -18.14 -3.35 6.61
CA TYR A 77 -19.14 -2.30 6.48
C TYR A 77 -18.45 -0.94 6.37
N PHE A 78 -18.72 -0.23 5.29
CA PHE A 78 -18.16 1.09 5.07
C PHE A 78 -19.05 2.18 5.68
N GLU A 79 -18.48 2.96 6.59
CA GLU A 79 -19.08 4.17 7.14
C GLU A 79 -18.51 5.37 6.37
N ALA A 80 -19.25 5.84 5.37
CA ALA A 80 -18.77 6.85 4.43
C ALA A 80 -18.95 8.28 4.96
N TYR A 81 -17.91 9.09 4.79
CA TYR A 81 -17.89 10.52 5.10
C TYR A 81 -17.38 11.30 3.90
N GLU A 82 -18.12 12.33 3.51
CA GLU A 82 -17.70 13.28 2.48
C GLU A 82 -16.70 14.27 3.09
N VAL A 83 -15.44 14.16 2.65
CA VAL A 83 -14.37 15.08 3.04
C VAL A 83 -13.67 15.52 1.76
N HIS A 84 -13.57 16.83 1.59
CA HIS A 84 -12.96 17.46 0.42
C HIS A 84 -11.69 18.19 0.78
N GLY A 85 -10.73 18.18 -0.14
CA GLY A 85 -9.41 18.76 0.04
C GLY A 85 -9.35 20.28 0.23
N ASP A 86 -10.42 20.99 -0.12
CA ASP A 86 -10.60 22.44 0.03
C ASP A 86 -11.16 22.84 1.40
N MET A 87 -11.59 21.87 2.22
CA MET A 87 -12.00 22.13 3.60
C MET A 87 -10.81 22.64 4.42
N THR A 88 -11.10 23.51 5.39
CA THR A 88 -10.08 24.07 6.29
C THR A 88 -9.57 23.04 7.30
N THR A 89 -10.46 22.18 7.80
CA THR A 89 -10.12 21.12 8.75
C THR A 89 -10.93 19.85 8.47
N VAL A 90 -10.39 18.72 8.88
CA VAL A 90 -11.14 17.46 8.90
C VAL A 90 -12.25 17.53 9.95
N PRO A 91 -13.51 17.18 9.63
CA PRO A 91 -14.59 17.14 10.61
C PRO A 91 -14.27 16.21 11.78
N ALA A 92 -14.67 16.62 12.99
CA ALA A 92 -14.37 15.88 14.21
C ALA A 92 -14.99 14.46 14.19
N GLU A 93 -16.21 14.33 13.64
CA GLU A 93 -16.89 13.03 13.53
C GLU A 93 -16.10 12.01 12.70
N VAL A 94 -15.32 12.47 11.72
CA VAL A 94 -14.48 11.60 10.89
C VAL A 94 -13.30 11.09 11.70
N ILE A 95 -12.63 11.96 12.45
CA ILE A 95 -11.51 11.57 13.34
C ILE A 95 -12.01 10.59 14.42
N GLU A 96 -13.18 10.85 15.00
CA GLU A 96 -13.81 9.97 15.98
C GLU A 96 -14.19 8.62 15.37
N SER A 97 -14.73 8.60 14.15
CA SER A 97 -15.02 7.36 13.42
C SER A 97 -13.74 6.56 13.20
N ILE A 98 -12.65 7.18 12.75
CA ILE A 98 -11.36 6.49 12.55
C ILE A 98 -10.81 5.98 13.89
N ARG A 99 -10.92 6.76 14.97
CA ARG A 99 -10.48 6.33 16.31
C ARG A 99 -11.33 5.18 16.85
N ARG A 100 -12.62 5.10 16.52
CA ARG A 100 -13.52 4.00 16.90
C ARG A 100 -13.25 2.75 16.06
N ASN A 101 -13.18 2.89 14.74
CA ASN A 101 -13.09 1.80 13.80
C ASN A 101 -11.66 1.27 13.62
N LYS A 102 -10.64 2.09 13.95
CA LYS A 102 -9.19 1.82 13.82
C LYS A 102 -8.67 1.64 12.38
N VAL A 103 -9.57 1.54 11.40
CA VAL A 103 -9.26 1.32 9.99
C VAL A 103 -10.02 2.34 9.15
N CYS A 104 -9.31 2.95 8.20
CA CYS A 104 -9.86 3.92 7.28
C CYS A 104 -9.38 3.62 5.85
N LEU A 105 -10.31 3.61 4.89
CA LEU A 105 -10.01 3.64 3.47
C LEU A 105 -10.26 5.05 2.95
N LYS A 106 -9.24 5.69 2.38
CA LYS A 106 -9.36 7.04 1.82
C LYS A 106 -8.94 7.11 0.35
N GLY A 107 -9.70 7.84 -0.45
CA GLY A 107 -9.26 8.33 -1.76
C GLY A 107 -8.23 9.47 -1.63
N GLY A 108 -7.84 10.04 -2.77
CA GLY A 108 -6.93 11.18 -2.81
C GLY A 108 -7.65 12.46 -2.36
N LEU A 109 -7.06 13.24 -1.45
CA LEU A 109 -7.57 14.57 -1.09
C LEU A 109 -6.68 15.62 -1.75
N ARG A 110 -7.27 16.51 -2.54
CA ARG A 110 -6.54 17.57 -3.23
C ARG A 110 -5.96 18.52 -2.18
N THR A 111 -4.70 18.94 -2.35
CA THR A 111 -4.14 20.01 -1.52
C THR A 111 -4.10 21.28 -2.35
N PRO A 112 -4.76 22.39 -1.94
CA PRO A 112 -4.66 23.65 -2.64
C PRO A 112 -3.21 24.15 -2.63
N VAL A 113 -2.74 24.66 -3.79
CA VAL A 113 -1.40 25.22 -3.95
C VAL A 113 -1.54 26.73 -3.83
N GLY A 114 -0.86 27.35 -2.86
CA GLY A 114 -0.98 28.81 -2.63
C GLY A 114 -0.67 29.35 -1.23
N GLY A 115 -0.27 28.49 -0.29
CA GLY A 115 0.08 28.90 1.08
C GLY A 115 -1.13 29.11 2.00
N GLY A 116 -0.89 29.14 3.31
CA GLY A 116 -1.88 29.52 4.33
C GLY A 116 -2.67 28.39 5.00
N VAL A 117 -2.67 27.16 4.47
CA VAL A 117 -3.41 26.04 5.08
C VAL A 117 -2.55 24.77 5.09
N SER A 118 -2.43 24.13 6.26
CA SER A 118 -1.82 22.80 6.35
C SER A 118 -2.69 21.79 5.60
N SER A 119 -2.08 20.97 4.73
CA SER A 119 -2.80 19.93 3.98
C SER A 119 -3.64 19.04 4.92
N LEU A 120 -4.91 18.81 4.58
CA LEU A 120 -5.78 17.88 5.32
C LEU A 120 -5.15 16.48 5.44
N ASN A 121 -4.37 16.05 4.44
CA ASN A 121 -3.64 14.78 4.52
C ASN A 121 -2.59 14.79 5.65
N VAL A 122 -1.90 15.91 5.86
CA VAL A 122 -0.93 16.09 6.94
C VAL A 122 -1.65 16.20 8.28
N GLN A 123 -2.79 16.92 8.32
CA GLN A 123 -3.62 17.00 9.52
C GLN A 123 -4.06 15.62 10.00
N LEU A 124 -4.63 14.78 9.11
CA LEU A 124 -5.01 13.40 9.42
C LEU A 124 -3.86 12.59 10.02
N ARG A 125 -2.67 12.71 9.45
CA ARG A 125 -1.49 11.95 9.90
C ARG A 125 -1.04 12.37 11.29
N LYS A 126 -1.07 13.68 11.58
CA LYS A 126 -0.69 14.23 12.90
C LYS A 126 -1.73 13.90 13.96
N GLU A 127 -3.01 14.15 13.69
CA GLU A 127 -4.14 13.94 14.62
C GLU A 127 -4.33 12.48 15.05
N LEU A 128 -3.93 11.54 14.18
CA LEU A 128 -4.05 10.10 14.39
C LEU A 128 -2.70 9.42 14.68
N ASP A 129 -1.60 10.19 14.78
CA ASP A 129 -0.23 9.69 14.92
C ASP A 129 0.11 8.54 13.94
N LEU A 130 -0.28 8.70 12.66
CA LEU A 130 -0.02 7.74 11.58
C LEU A 130 1.44 7.86 11.11
N TYR A 131 2.36 7.43 11.96
CA TYR A 131 3.79 7.72 11.83
C TYR A 131 4.54 6.95 10.76
N ALA A 132 4.02 5.79 10.35
CA ALA A 132 4.65 4.96 9.32
C ALA A 132 3.82 4.98 8.04
N SER A 133 4.43 5.46 6.96
CA SER A 133 3.92 5.29 5.60
C SER A 133 4.67 4.13 4.95
N LEU A 134 3.94 3.11 4.50
CA LEU A 134 4.51 1.94 3.82
C LEU A 134 4.01 1.90 2.38
N VAL A 135 4.94 1.75 1.43
CA VAL A 135 4.65 1.58 0.00
C VAL A 135 5.40 0.37 -0.52
N HIS A 136 4.67 -0.60 -1.07
CA HIS A 136 5.26 -1.75 -1.74
C HIS A 136 5.30 -1.51 -3.24
N CYS A 137 6.52 -1.39 -3.77
CA CYS A 137 6.82 -1.17 -5.17
C CYS A 137 7.30 -2.49 -5.78
N PHE A 138 6.46 -3.13 -6.59
CA PHE A 138 6.78 -4.39 -7.25
C PHE A 138 6.30 -4.41 -8.70
N ASN A 139 6.93 -5.22 -9.54
CA ASN A 139 6.46 -5.42 -10.90
C ASN A 139 5.17 -6.26 -10.93
N LEU A 140 4.15 -5.79 -11.64
CA LEU A 140 2.95 -6.56 -11.92
C LEU A 140 3.18 -7.51 -13.10
N GLN A 141 2.77 -8.78 -12.93
CA GLN A 141 2.86 -9.77 -13.99
C GLN A 141 2.02 -9.35 -15.21
N GLY A 142 2.62 -9.40 -16.40
CA GLY A 142 1.94 -9.01 -17.66
C GLY A 142 1.98 -7.51 -17.97
N LEU A 143 2.56 -6.68 -17.10
CA LEU A 143 2.76 -5.26 -17.37
C LEU A 143 4.25 -4.99 -17.68
N PRO A 144 4.63 -4.79 -18.96
CA PRO A 144 6.01 -4.51 -19.31
C PRO A 144 6.42 -3.14 -18.77
N THR A 145 7.60 -3.08 -18.14
CA THR A 145 8.20 -1.86 -17.62
C THR A 145 9.69 -1.85 -17.94
N ARG A 146 10.37 -0.71 -17.75
CA ARG A 146 11.80 -0.58 -18.04
C ARG A 146 12.69 -1.48 -17.16
N HIS A 147 12.28 -1.72 -15.93
CA HIS A 147 13.07 -2.46 -14.93
C HIS A 147 12.31 -3.72 -14.51
N GLU A 148 13.00 -4.85 -14.50
CA GLU A 148 12.44 -6.15 -14.14
C GLU A 148 12.92 -6.59 -12.75
N ARG A 149 12.12 -7.44 -12.09
CA ARG A 149 12.42 -8.03 -10.77
C ARG A 149 12.61 -6.98 -9.67
N VAL A 150 11.81 -5.92 -9.73
CA VAL A 150 11.66 -4.93 -8.66
C VAL A 150 10.73 -5.51 -7.60
N ASP A 151 11.23 -5.54 -6.37
CA ASP A 151 10.48 -5.84 -5.15
C ASP A 151 11.09 -5.02 -4.01
N ILE A 152 10.50 -3.86 -3.74
CA ILE A 152 11.04 -2.88 -2.79
C ILE A 152 9.91 -2.37 -1.91
N VAL A 153 10.14 -2.38 -0.59
CA VAL A 153 9.24 -1.74 0.38
C VAL A 153 9.88 -0.44 0.86
N VAL A 154 9.18 0.67 0.66
CA VAL A 154 9.58 1.99 1.16
C VAL A 154 8.81 2.27 2.43
N ILE A 155 9.54 2.41 3.53
CA ILE A 155 9.01 2.81 4.84
C ILE A 155 9.48 4.22 5.12
N ARG A 156 8.52 5.11 5.36
CA ARG A 156 8.78 6.54 5.53
C ARG A 156 8.11 7.06 6.81
N GLU A 157 8.87 7.83 7.58
CA GLU A 157 8.38 8.63 8.71
C GLU A 157 7.42 9.70 8.18
N ASN A 158 6.29 9.90 8.87
CA ASN A 158 5.15 10.63 8.32
C ASN A 158 4.56 11.70 9.26
N THR A 159 5.21 11.97 10.40
CA THR A 159 4.77 12.97 11.40
C THR A 159 5.65 14.21 11.49
N GLU A 160 6.94 14.12 11.21
CA GLU A 160 7.92 15.21 11.38
C GLU A 160 8.74 15.48 10.09
N GLY A 161 9.93 16.07 10.21
CA GLY A 161 10.81 16.37 9.08
C GLY A 161 10.26 17.49 8.18
N GLU A 162 10.05 17.18 6.90
CA GLU A 162 9.44 18.13 5.95
C GLU A 162 8.02 18.56 6.36
N TYR A 163 7.34 17.76 7.17
CA TYR A 163 5.98 18.05 7.61
C TYR A 163 5.90 18.88 8.90
N SER A 164 7.03 19.33 9.44
CA SER A 164 7.03 20.24 10.59
C SER A 164 6.25 21.53 10.29
N GLY A 165 6.32 22.04 9.05
CA GLY A 165 5.55 23.21 8.62
C GLY A 165 5.94 24.51 9.34
N LEU A 166 7.17 24.56 9.85
CA LEU A 166 7.72 25.71 10.57
C LEU A 166 8.47 26.57 9.56
N GLU A 167 7.80 27.56 9.00
CA GLU A 167 8.35 28.44 7.98
C GLU A 167 8.14 29.90 8.38
N HIS A 168 9.14 30.74 8.14
CA HIS A 168 9.03 32.17 8.36
C HIS A 168 9.96 32.95 7.42
N GLU A 169 9.61 34.21 7.20
CA GLU A 169 10.45 35.15 6.46
C GLU A 169 11.26 35.96 7.47
N VAL A 170 12.59 35.81 7.44
CA VAL A 170 13.50 36.48 8.38
C VAL A 170 13.61 37.96 8.03
N VAL A 171 13.77 38.24 6.73
CA VAL A 171 13.74 39.58 6.11
C VAL A 171 13.08 39.46 4.74
N PRO A 172 12.52 40.54 4.16
CA PRO A 172 11.89 40.48 2.85
C PRO A 172 12.78 39.80 1.79
N GLY A 173 12.29 38.69 1.23
CA GLY A 173 12.99 37.86 0.24
C GLY A 173 13.85 36.72 0.81
N VAL A 174 13.91 36.53 2.13
CA VAL A 174 14.67 35.45 2.78
C VAL A 174 13.74 34.59 3.64
N VAL A 175 13.44 33.39 3.13
CA VAL A 175 12.55 32.43 3.78
C VAL A 175 13.37 31.31 4.43
N GLU A 176 13.10 31.04 5.70
CA GLU A 176 13.62 29.89 6.43
C GLU A 176 12.52 28.83 6.59
N SER A 177 12.89 27.57 6.42
CA SER A 177 12.03 26.40 6.70
C SER A 177 12.78 25.47 7.66
N LEU A 178 12.22 25.30 8.86
CA LEU A 178 12.80 24.50 9.92
C LEU A 178 12.26 23.07 9.86
N LYS A 179 13.17 22.12 9.66
CA LYS A 179 12.89 20.69 9.77
C LYS A 179 13.24 20.21 11.17
N VAL A 180 12.28 19.57 11.84
CA VAL A 180 12.49 18.97 13.15
C VAL A 180 12.52 17.46 12.98
N ILE A 181 13.60 16.83 13.45
CA ILE A 181 13.74 15.37 13.49
C ILE A 181 14.09 15.00 14.92
N THR A 182 13.29 14.12 15.52
CA THR A 182 13.44 13.70 16.91
C THR A 182 13.95 12.27 16.98
N LYS A 183 14.74 11.99 18.02
CA LYS A 183 15.22 10.64 18.31
C LYS A 183 14.05 9.67 18.51
N PHE A 184 12.99 10.10 19.19
CA PHE A 184 11.80 9.29 19.44
C PHE A 184 11.13 8.81 18.14
N CYS A 185 10.81 9.73 17.22
CA CYS A 185 10.18 9.40 15.95
C CYS A 185 11.10 8.56 15.04
N SER A 186 12.39 8.87 15.04
CA SER A 186 13.40 8.10 14.29
C SER A 186 13.55 6.66 14.81
N GLU A 187 13.53 6.45 16.13
CA GLU A 187 13.64 5.10 16.71
C GLU A 187 12.40 4.25 16.45
N ARG A 188 11.19 4.82 16.59
CA ARG A 188 9.95 4.05 16.37
C ARG A 188 9.80 3.60 14.92
N ILE A 189 10.17 4.45 13.94
CA ILE A 189 10.09 4.09 12.53
C ILE A 189 11.16 3.05 12.17
N ALA A 190 12.36 3.15 12.73
CA ALA A 190 13.41 2.14 12.55
C ALA A 190 12.98 0.78 13.12
N LYS A 191 12.44 0.76 14.35
CA LYS A 191 11.89 -0.46 14.96
C LYS A 191 10.77 -1.06 14.11
N TYR A 192 9.86 -0.23 13.62
CA TYR A 192 8.79 -0.66 12.73
C TYR A 192 9.36 -1.30 11.46
N ALA A 193 10.36 -0.69 10.84
CA ALA A 193 11.00 -1.21 9.63
C ALA A 193 11.64 -2.59 9.82
N PHE A 194 12.28 -2.85 10.97
CA PHE A 194 12.84 -4.17 11.28
C PHE A 194 11.81 -5.18 11.80
N SER A 195 10.61 -4.75 12.17
CA SER A 195 9.56 -5.65 12.67
C SER A 195 8.73 -6.29 11.56
N ILE A 196 8.77 -5.72 10.35
CA ILE A 196 8.03 -6.22 9.20
C ILE A 196 8.80 -7.43 8.62
N PRO A 197 8.14 -8.59 8.46
CA PRO A 197 8.76 -9.81 7.93
C PRO A 197 9.05 -9.74 6.43
#